data_AF-A0A0K0DLS0-F1
#
_entry.id   AF-A0A0K0DLS0-F1
#
_cell.length_a   1.000
_cell.length_b   1.000
_cell.length_c   1.000
_cell.angle_alpha   90.00
_cell.angle_beta   90.00
_cell.angle_gamma   90.00
#
_symmetry.space_group_name_H-M   'P 1'
#
loop_
_entity.id
_entity.type
_entity.pdbx_description
1 polymer ?
#
loop_
_entity_poly.entity_id
_entity_poly.type
_entity_poly.pdbx_seq_one_letter_code
_entity_poly.pdbx_strand_id
1 'polypeptide(L)'
;MRLAVPLFLVFFVCFCFARYPRRYVVDLDLPASERWNDVVHDHLDAIPGFMKAAVYVPKHLLPIAFFVAQQLNRFFPDEYAEEIRGIARASGLPLGFIVSMNILYDIVAFDRKHIFQMGCTSIVAENEESIILHGRNLDYGIGDLLKNVTILVDFVRWHDQEKKIVYSGVTFALSTTLITGQNSAFTVSLNARCEFFFAELVSDSEFSLITLLLLYKRYYATLLCNNF
;
A
#
# COMPACT_ATOMS: atom_id res chain seq x y z
N MET A 1 -57.81 38.93 -1.25
CA MET A 1 -56.38 39.00 -0.89
C MET A 1 -55.77 37.63 -1.11
N ARG A 2 -54.89 37.45 -2.12
CA ARG A 2 -54.10 36.22 -2.29
C ARG A 2 -52.71 36.49 -1.70
N LEU A 3 -52.35 35.75 -0.67
CA LEU A 3 -51.04 35.83 -0.01
C LEU A 3 -50.04 35.03 -0.86
N ALA A 4 -49.09 35.72 -1.50
CA ALA A 4 -47.97 35.08 -2.17
C ALA A 4 -46.85 34.85 -1.15
N VAL A 5 -46.54 33.59 -0.86
CA VAL A 5 -45.38 33.22 -0.03
C VAL A 5 -44.20 32.98 -0.97
N PRO A 6 -43.08 33.71 -0.87
CA PRO A 6 -41.93 33.47 -1.70
C PRO A 6 -41.22 32.20 -1.25
N LEU A 7 -41.13 31.22 -2.14
CA LEU A 7 -40.37 29.98 -1.94
C LEU A 7 -38.87 30.30 -2.07
N PHE A 8 -38.17 30.42 -0.95
CA PHE A 8 -36.71 30.52 -0.95
C PHE A 8 -36.11 29.12 -1.18
N LEU A 9 -35.67 28.85 -2.41
CA LEU A 9 -34.85 27.69 -2.74
C LEU A 9 -33.43 27.89 -2.20
N VAL A 10 -33.12 27.26 -1.07
CA VAL A 10 -31.75 27.18 -0.54
C VAL A 10 -31.01 26.11 -1.32
N PHE A 11 -30.14 26.50 -2.24
CA PHE A 11 -29.16 25.60 -2.85
C PHE A 11 -28.08 25.27 -1.82
N PHE A 12 -28.18 24.12 -1.17
CA PHE A 12 -27.05 23.55 -0.42
C PHE A 12 -26.05 23.00 -1.43
N VAL A 13 -25.06 23.81 -1.80
CA VAL A 13 -23.89 23.31 -2.54
C VAL A 13 -23.05 22.51 -1.54
N CYS A 14 -23.26 21.20 -1.54
CA CYS A 14 -22.41 20.27 -0.78
C CYS A 14 -21.07 20.18 -1.51
N PHE A 15 -20.07 20.97 -1.08
CA PHE A 15 -18.70 20.80 -1.53
C PHE A 15 -18.13 19.51 -0.93
N CYS A 16 -18.16 18.42 -1.70
CA CYS A 16 -17.33 17.26 -1.42
C CYS A 16 -15.87 17.62 -1.71
N PHE A 17 -15.12 18.00 -0.67
CA PHE A 17 -13.66 18.08 -0.75
C PHE A 17 -13.11 16.65 -0.80
N ALA A 18 -12.97 16.10 -2.00
CA ALA A 18 -12.18 14.89 -2.19
C ALA A 18 -10.70 15.25 -1.97
N ARG A 19 -10.12 14.75 -0.86
CA ARG A 19 -8.68 14.90 -0.62
C ARG A 19 -7.94 14.07 -1.66
N TYR A 20 -7.19 14.73 -2.53
CA TYR A 20 -6.31 14.06 -3.48
C TYR A 20 -4.96 13.78 -2.81
N PRO A 21 -4.47 12.52 -2.80
CA PRO A 21 -3.14 12.21 -2.30
C PRO A 21 -2.05 12.98 -3.04
N ARG A 22 -0.99 13.36 -2.33
CA ARG A 22 0.14 14.06 -2.98
C ARG A 22 0.89 13.09 -3.90
N ARG A 23 1.34 13.60 -5.04
CA ARG A 23 2.09 12.87 -6.06
C ARG A 23 3.60 13.11 -5.89
N TYR A 24 4.37 12.02 -5.97
CA TYR A 24 5.83 12.01 -5.88
C TYR A 24 6.43 11.30 -7.09
N VAL A 25 7.69 11.63 -7.38
CA VAL A 25 8.48 10.98 -8.43
C VAL A 25 9.56 10.16 -7.77
N VAL A 26 9.61 8.87 -8.11
CA VAL A 26 10.70 7.97 -7.73
C VAL A 26 11.56 7.72 -8.96
N ASP A 27 12.79 8.21 -8.94
CA ASP A 27 13.75 8.03 -10.03
C ASP A 27 14.49 6.69 -9.90
N LEU A 28 14.17 5.74 -10.77
CA LEU A 28 14.74 4.39 -10.74
C LEU A 28 16.21 4.36 -11.14
N ASP A 29 16.77 5.44 -11.69
CA ASP A 29 18.19 5.53 -12.02
C ASP A 29 19.04 6.06 -10.85
N LEU A 30 18.42 6.56 -9.79
CA LEU A 30 19.11 6.85 -8.54
C LEU A 30 19.47 5.55 -7.79
N PRO A 31 20.51 5.58 -6.93
CA PRO A 31 20.76 4.50 -5.99
C PRO A 31 19.49 4.18 -5.21
N ALA A 32 19.11 2.90 -5.15
CA ALA A 32 17.86 2.44 -4.52
C ALA A 32 17.65 3.04 -3.12
N SER A 33 18.72 3.16 -2.35
CA SER A 33 18.67 3.71 -1.00
C SER A 33 18.39 5.22 -0.88
N GLU A 34 18.35 5.96 -1.99
CA GLU A 34 18.11 7.41 -2.02
C GLU A 34 16.76 7.78 -2.63
N ARG A 35 16.13 6.83 -3.34
CA ARG A 35 14.92 7.02 -4.16
C ARG A 35 13.71 7.59 -3.41
N TRP A 36 13.62 7.30 -2.11
CA TRP A 36 12.46 7.63 -1.29
C TRP A 36 12.70 8.80 -0.33
N ASN A 37 13.88 9.45 -0.36
CA ASN A 37 14.27 10.47 0.61
C ASN A 37 13.25 11.62 0.71
N ASP A 38 12.83 12.17 -0.43
CA ASP A 38 11.87 13.28 -0.46
C ASP A 38 10.52 12.89 0.14
N VAL A 39 10.04 11.68 -0.20
CA VAL A 39 8.81 11.12 0.37
C VAL A 39 8.94 10.98 1.89
N VAL A 40 10.08 10.49 2.38
CA VAL A 40 10.30 10.28 3.81
C VAL A 40 10.36 11.61 4.56
N HIS A 41 11.13 12.58 4.05
CA HIS A 41 11.29 13.89 4.69
C HIS A 41 9.95 14.63 4.80
N ASP A 42 9.10 14.54 3.78
CA ASP A 42 7.78 15.19 3.76
C ASP A 42 6.75 14.52 4.70
N HIS A 43 7.05 13.36 5.29
CA HIS A 43 6.13 12.61 6.17
C HIS A 43 6.73 12.24 7.53
N LEU A 44 7.82 12.89 7.96
CA LEU A 44 8.42 12.64 9.28
C LEU A 44 7.43 12.93 10.42
N ASP A 45 6.51 13.87 10.22
CA ASP A 45 5.45 14.23 11.16
C ASP A 45 4.39 13.14 11.36
N ALA A 46 4.28 12.19 10.41
CA ALA A 46 3.37 11.04 10.51
C ALA A 46 3.93 9.91 11.41
N ILE A 47 5.24 9.91 11.69
CA ILE A 47 5.91 8.85 12.46
C ILE A 47 5.28 8.61 13.85
N PRO A 48 4.98 9.63 14.67
CA PRO A 48 4.31 9.41 15.96
C PRO A 48 2.95 8.71 15.81
N GLY A 49 2.22 8.99 14.72
CA GLY A 49 0.97 8.32 14.38
C GLY A 49 1.16 6.83 14.13
N PHE A 50 2.19 6.45 13.37
CA PHE A 50 2.54 5.05 13.13
C PHE A 50 2.96 4.32 14.41
N MET A 51 3.76 4.97 15.26
CA MET A 51 4.18 4.37 16.53
C MET A 51 2.99 4.12 17.46
N LYS A 52 1.99 5.00 17.47
CA LYS A 52 0.74 4.79 18.19
C LYS A 52 -0.08 3.65 17.57
N ALA A 53 -0.13 3.57 16.23
CA ALA A 53 -0.85 2.52 15.53
C ALA A 53 -0.21 1.13 15.71
N ALA A 54 1.10 1.06 15.96
CA ALA A 54 1.82 -0.19 16.22
C ALA A 54 1.27 -0.96 17.44
N VAL A 55 0.60 -0.28 18.39
CA VAL A 55 -0.06 -0.93 19.54
C VAL A 55 -1.20 -1.86 19.10
N TYR A 56 -1.82 -1.59 17.95
CA TYR A 56 -2.86 -2.43 17.37
C TYR A 56 -2.29 -3.59 16.53
N VAL A 57 -0.97 -3.62 16.30
CA VAL A 57 -0.31 -4.77 15.69
C VAL A 57 -0.14 -5.84 16.79
N PRO A 58 -0.55 -7.10 16.54
CA PRO A 58 -0.41 -8.20 17.47
C PRO A 58 1.05 -8.34 17.87
N LYS A 59 1.25 -8.55 19.17
CA LYS A 59 2.58 -8.58 19.79
C LYS A 59 3.54 -9.58 19.16
N HIS A 60 3.04 -10.61 18.46
CA HIS A 60 3.84 -11.61 17.78
C HIS A 60 4.28 -11.22 16.37
N LEU A 61 3.62 -10.26 15.71
CA LEU A 61 3.96 -9.86 14.34
C LEU A 61 5.13 -8.85 14.29
N LEU A 62 5.25 -7.97 15.27
CA LEU A 62 6.36 -7.01 15.31
C LEU A 62 7.73 -7.70 15.45
N PRO A 63 7.94 -8.71 16.34
CA PRO A 63 9.18 -9.48 16.38
C PRO A 63 9.54 -10.17 15.06
N ILE A 64 8.54 -10.62 14.29
CA ILE A 64 8.77 -11.23 12.97
C ILE A 64 9.34 -10.20 12.00
N ALA A 65 8.79 -8.99 11.96
CA ALA A 65 9.32 -7.92 11.11
C ALA A 65 10.77 -7.56 11.48
N PHE A 66 11.10 -7.56 12.78
CA PHE A 66 12.47 -7.35 13.25
C PHE A 66 13.41 -8.51 12.89
N PHE A 67 12.93 -9.75 12.91
CA PHE A 67 13.70 -10.90 12.44
C PHE A 67 13.96 -10.81 10.93
N VAL A 68 12.93 -10.49 10.14
CA VAL A 68 13.07 -10.30 8.69
C VAL A 68 14.05 -9.16 8.40
N ALA A 69 14.04 -8.08 9.17
CA ALA A 69 15.00 -6.99 9.05
C ALA A 69 16.46 -7.42 9.26
N GLN A 70 16.72 -8.38 10.16
CA GLN A 70 18.08 -8.93 10.36
C GLN A 70 18.56 -9.74 9.15
N GLN A 71 17.65 -10.30 8.36
CA GLN A 71 17.95 -11.12 7.19
C GLN A 71 17.32 -10.53 5.93
N LEU A 72 17.35 -9.20 5.77
CA LEU A 72 16.55 -8.50 4.76
C LEU A 72 16.78 -9.04 3.34
N ASN A 73 18.03 -9.21 2.92
CA ASN A 73 18.38 -9.70 1.56
C ASN A 73 18.00 -11.17 1.33
N ARG A 74 17.68 -11.93 2.39
CA ARG A 74 17.14 -13.29 2.25
C ARG A 74 15.67 -13.27 1.82
N PHE A 75 14.94 -12.23 2.21
CA PHE A 75 13.49 -12.13 2.00
C PHE A 75 13.10 -11.13 0.91
N PHE A 76 13.97 -10.17 0.60
CA PHE A 76 13.75 -9.14 -0.42
C PHE A 76 14.91 -9.14 -1.42
N PRO A 77 14.63 -8.94 -2.72
CA PRO A 77 15.68 -8.65 -3.70
C PRO A 77 16.51 -7.44 -3.26
N ASP A 78 17.80 -7.44 -3.63
CA ASP A 78 18.77 -6.45 -3.14
C ASP A 78 18.32 -4.99 -3.37
N GLU A 79 17.70 -4.71 -4.50
CA GLU A 79 17.18 -3.38 -4.82
C GLU A 79 16.14 -2.92 -3.79
N TYR A 80 15.09 -3.73 -3.53
CA TYR A 80 14.08 -3.41 -2.52
C TYR A 80 14.66 -3.36 -1.11
N ALA A 81 15.62 -4.24 -0.80
CA ALA A 81 16.29 -4.22 0.49
C ALA A 81 17.04 -2.89 0.72
N GLU A 82 17.69 -2.35 -0.32
CA GLU A 82 18.35 -1.05 -0.25
C GLU A 82 17.35 0.12 -0.15
N GLU A 83 16.21 0.06 -0.83
CA GLU A 83 15.14 1.06 -0.65
C GLU A 83 14.62 1.06 0.81
N ILE A 84 14.36 -0.12 1.37
CA ILE A 84 13.91 -0.28 2.77
C ILE A 84 14.97 0.25 3.75
N ARG A 85 16.25 -0.03 3.52
CA ARG A 85 17.36 0.53 4.33
C ARG A 85 17.45 2.04 4.18
N GLY A 86 17.27 2.57 2.98
CA GLY A 86 17.24 4.00 2.68
C GLY A 86 16.17 4.72 3.49
N ILE A 87 14.93 4.22 3.43
CA ILE A 87 13.81 4.74 4.20
C ILE A 87 14.10 4.70 5.70
N ALA A 88 14.67 3.60 6.22
CA ALA A 88 15.02 3.49 7.64
C ALA A 88 16.05 4.55 8.06
N ARG A 89 17.07 4.81 7.22
CA ARG A 89 18.07 5.86 7.48
C ARG A 89 17.47 7.26 7.44
N ALA A 90 16.69 7.58 6.41
CA ALA A 90 16.09 8.90 6.24
C ALA A 90 15.04 9.24 7.30
N SER A 91 14.28 8.23 7.75
CA SER A 91 13.25 8.39 8.79
C SER A 91 13.79 8.37 10.22
N GLY A 92 15.00 7.81 10.42
CA GLY A 92 15.55 7.52 11.74
C GLY A 92 14.85 6.38 12.48
N LEU A 93 13.98 5.62 11.80
CA LEU A 93 13.26 4.49 12.39
C LEU A 93 14.09 3.21 12.37
N PRO A 94 13.95 2.34 13.38
CA PRO A 94 14.50 0.99 13.32
C PRO A 94 14.01 0.23 12.08
N LEU A 95 14.91 -0.49 11.42
CA LEU A 95 14.64 -1.22 10.17
C LEU A 95 13.43 -2.16 10.26
N GLY A 96 13.21 -2.78 11.42
CA GLY A 96 12.06 -3.65 11.68
C GLY A 96 10.71 -2.94 11.53
N PHE A 97 10.61 -1.65 11.84
CA PHE A 97 9.39 -0.88 11.61
C PHE A 97 9.15 -0.63 10.11
N ILE A 98 10.20 -0.31 9.35
CA ILE A 98 10.05 -0.14 7.90
C ILE A 98 9.68 -1.45 7.23
N VAL A 99 10.30 -2.57 7.64
CA VAL A 99 9.88 -3.91 7.19
C VAL A 99 8.42 -4.14 7.51
N SER A 100 7.96 -3.84 8.74
CA SER A 100 6.56 -4.01 9.12
C SER A 100 5.58 -3.23 8.25
N MET A 101 5.97 -2.04 7.77
CA MET A 101 5.19 -1.23 6.83
C MET A 101 5.11 -1.87 5.43
N ASN A 102 6.20 -2.48 4.99
CA ASN A 102 6.28 -3.13 3.67
C ASN A 102 5.53 -4.46 3.61
N ILE A 103 5.42 -5.16 4.73
CA ILE A 103 4.60 -6.39 4.87
C ILE A 103 3.26 -6.12 5.57
N LEU A 104 2.84 -4.86 5.68
CA LEU A 104 1.61 -4.48 6.38
C LEU A 104 0.41 -5.22 5.79
N TYR A 105 0.35 -5.33 4.46
CA TYR A 105 -0.71 -6.05 3.74
C TYR A 105 -0.77 -7.53 4.13
N ASP A 106 0.39 -8.19 4.32
CA ASP A 106 0.46 -9.58 4.77
C ASP A 106 0.02 -9.70 6.25
N ILE A 107 0.48 -8.78 7.10
CA ILE A 107 0.16 -8.71 8.54
C ILE A 107 -1.36 -8.60 8.76
N VAL A 108 -2.00 -7.65 8.07
CA VAL A 108 -3.44 -7.40 8.22
C VAL A 108 -4.29 -8.52 7.60
N ALA A 109 -3.76 -9.25 6.60
CA ALA A 109 -4.45 -10.39 6.01
C ALA A 109 -4.43 -11.63 6.94
N PHE A 110 -3.38 -11.78 7.74
CA PHE A 110 -3.21 -12.93 8.64
C PHE A 110 -4.08 -12.84 9.90
N ASP A 111 -4.21 -11.68 10.54
CA ASP A 111 -4.96 -11.52 11.80
C ASP A 111 -6.23 -10.67 11.66
N ARG A 112 -7.23 -11.21 10.94
CA ARG A 112 -8.55 -10.58 10.81
C ARG A 112 -9.38 -10.54 12.10
N LYS A 113 -9.00 -11.28 13.15
CA LYS A 113 -9.74 -11.29 14.43
C LYS A 113 -9.39 -10.10 15.32
N HIS A 114 -8.16 -9.58 15.23
CA HIS A 114 -7.69 -8.49 16.09
C HIS A 114 -7.18 -7.26 15.35
N ILE A 115 -6.85 -7.38 14.05
CA ILE A 115 -6.37 -6.27 13.22
C ILE A 115 -7.39 -5.91 12.14
N PHE A 116 -8.36 -5.09 12.56
CA PHE A 116 -9.13 -4.19 11.70
C PHE A 116 -10.01 -4.78 10.57
N GLN A 117 -11.07 -4.03 10.28
CA GLN A 117 -11.94 -4.19 9.13
C GLN A 117 -11.11 -3.93 7.85
N MET A 118 -10.33 -4.91 7.41
CA MET A 118 -9.66 -4.85 6.11
C MET A 118 -10.64 -5.30 5.04
N GLY A 119 -10.89 -4.43 4.08
CA GLY A 119 -11.76 -4.65 2.94
C GLY A 119 -11.00 -4.29 1.67
N CYS A 120 -11.17 -5.08 0.62
CA CYS A 120 -10.73 -4.70 -0.71
C CYS A 120 -11.84 -5.08 -1.68
N THR A 121 -12.24 -4.14 -2.52
CA THR A 121 -13.12 -4.40 -3.66
C THR A 121 -12.42 -3.90 -4.90
N SER A 122 -12.33 -4.74 -5.92
CA SER A 122 -11.80 -4.37 -7.24
C SER A 122 -12.84 -4.68 -8.29
N ILE A 123 -12.98 -3.79 -9.26
CA ILE A 123 -13.91 -3.89 -10.38
C ILE A 123 -13.09 -3.68 -11.64
N VAL A 124 -13.26 -4.59 -12.59
CA VAL A 124 -12.78 -4.44 -13.96
C VAL A 124 -14.00 -4.53 -14.87
N ALA A 125 -14.14 -3.56 -15.75
CA ALA A 125 -15.22 -3.47 -16.71
C ALA A 125 -14.69 -3.02 -18.06
N GLU A 126 -15.35 -3.45 -19.12
CA GLU A 126 -15.16 -2.94 -20.48
C GLU A 126 -16.41 -2.13 -20.84
N ASN A 127 -16.25 -0.92 -21.37
CA ASN A 127 -17.37 -0.12 -21.85
C ASN A 127 -17.73 -0.50 -23.32
N GLU A 128 -18.79 0.11 -23.86
CA GLU A 128 -19.24 -0.15 -25.23
C GLU A 128 -18.22 0.27 -26.32
N GLU A 129 -17.23 1.10 -25.96
CA GLU A 129 -16.14 1.56 -26.83
C GLU A 129 -14.86 0.70 -26.70
N SER A 130 -14.95 -0.46 -26.03
CA SER A 130 -13.82 -1.33 -25.71
C SER A 130 -12.71 -0.66 -24.87
N ILE A 131 -13.07 0.37 -24.10
CA ILE A 131 -12.20 0.97 -23.07
C ILE A 131 -12.31 0.14 -21.80
N ILE A 132 -11.15 -0.30 -21.32
CA ILE A 132 -11.02 -0.98 -20.04
C ILE A 132 -11.00 0.03 -18.90
N LEU A 133 -11.89 -0.18 -17.93
CA LEU A 133 -11.96 0.57 -16.69
C LEU A 133 -11.59 -0.36 -15.54
N HIS A 134 -10.63 0.06 -14.71
CA HIS A 134 -10.24 -0.66 -13.50
C HIS A 134 -10.33 0.29 -12.29
N GLY A 135 -11.23 -0.03 -11.36
CA GLY A 135 -11.43 0.72 -10.13
C GLY A 135 -11.33 -0.17 -8.90
N ARG A 136 -10.97 0.40 -7.76
CA ARG A 136 -10.88 -0.36 -6.50
C ARG A 136 -11.02 0.53 -5.25
N ASN A 137 -11.53 -0.06 -4.17
CA ASN A 137 -11.56 0.54 -2.82
C ASN A 137 -10.65 -0.23 -1.88
N LEU A 138 -9.83 0.49 -1.09
CA LEU A 138 -8.86 -0.03 -0.11
C LEU A 138 -9.24 0.37 1.32
N ASP A 139 -9.72 -0.58 2.08
CA ASP A 139 -10.26 -0.33 3.40
C ASP A 139 -9.30 -0.88 4.47
N TYR A 140 -8.93 -0.02 5.39
CA TYR A 140 -8.20 -0.35 6.61
C TYR A 140 -8.88 0.33 7.79
N GLY A 141 -8.91 -0.34 8.94
CA GLY A 141 -9.52 0.25 10.13
C GLY A 141 -8.69 1.35 10.80
N ILE A 142 -7.42 1.57 10.39
CA ILE A 142 -6.60 2.75 10.76
C ILE A 142 -6.70 3.86 9.71
N GLY A 143 -7.91 4.10 9.20
CA GLY A 143 -8.17 4.92 8.02
C GLY A 143 -7.62 6.35 8.09
N ASP A 144 -7.72 7.03 9.24
CA ASP A 144 -7.29 8.44 9.33
C ASP A 144 -5.77 8.60 9.24
N LEU A 145 -5.00 7.68 9.83
CA LEU A 145 -3.55 7.65 9.68
C LEU A 145 -3.18 7.33 8.23
N LEU A 146 -3.75 6.25 7.67
CA LEU A 146 -3.40 5.81 6.33
C LEU A 146 -3.79 6.82 5.25
N LYS A 147 -4.93 7.51 5.37
CA LYS A 147 -5.32 8.60 4.47
C LYS A 147 -4.30 9.74 4.42
N ASN A 148 -3.63 10.03 5.55
CA ASN A 148 -2.65 11.12 5.62
C ASN A 148 -1.32 10.76 4.94
N VAL A 149 -1.00 9.48 4.87
CA VAL A 149 0.25 8.94 4.31
C VAL A 149 0.05 8.26 2.96
N THR A 150 -1.19 8.13 2.47
CA THR A 150 -1.46 7.71 1.11
C THR A 150 -0.84 8.70 0.13
N ILE A 151 -0.09 8.18 -0.84
CA ILE A 151 0.61 8.92 -1.87
C ILE A 151 0.39 8.30 -3.24
N LEU A 152 0.50 9.12 -4.27
CA LEU A 152 0.65 8.70 -5.65
C LEU A 152 2.13 8.73 -5.99
N VAL A 153 2.63 7.73 -6.70
CA VAL A 153 4.04 7.64 -7.06
C VAL A 153 4.16 7.34 -8.53
N ASP A 154 4.94 8.16 -9.24
CA ASP A 154 5.37 7.91 -10.60
C ASP A 154 6.82 7.44 -10.59
N PHE A 155 7.04 6.21 -11.07
CA PHE A 155 8.36 5.62 -11.18
C PHE A 155 8.92 5.94 -12.56
N VAL A 156 10.04 6.66 -12.58
CA VAL A 156 10.61 7.19 -13.83
C VAL A 156 11.98 6.57 -14.11
N ARG A 157 12.32 6.48 -15.40
CA ARG A 157 13.67 6.22 -15.89
C ARG A 157 14.04 7.24 -16.96
N TRP A 158 15.32 7.53 -17.06
CA TRP A 158 15.91 8.24 -18.18
C TRP A 158 15.83 7.38 -19.43
N HIS A 159 15.28 7.97 -20.48
CA HIS A 159 15.34 7.45 -21.84
C HIS A 159 15.96 8.57 -22.68
N ASP A 160 17.21 8.37 -23.10
CA ASP A 160 18.04 9.38 -23.75
C ASP A 160 18.21 10.65 -22.90
N GLN A 161 17.47 11.71 -23.20
CA GLN A 161 17.53 13.02 -22.55
C GLN A 161 16.23 13.40 -21.84
N GLU A 162 15.28 12.45 -21.71
CA GLU A 162 13.98 12.69 -21.09
C GLU A 162 13.67 11.64 -20.04
N LYS A 163 13.09 12.06 -18.90
CA LYS A 163 12.55 11.15 -17.90
C LYS A 163 11.16 10.67 -18.34
N LYS A 164 11.00 9.35 -18.48
CA LYS A 164 9.73 8.72 -18.82
C LYS A 164 9.18 7.93 -17.64
N ILE A 165 7.88 8.02 -17.43
CA ILE A 165 7.16 7.21 -16.44
C ILE A 165 7.11 5.78 -16.97
N VAL A 166 7.66 4.83 -16.19
CA VAL A 166 7.62 3.40 -16.48
C VAL A 166 6.33 2.79 -15.93
N TYR A 167 5.96 3.16 -14.71
CA TYR A 167 4.70 2.80 -14.07
C TYR A 167 4.36 3.79 -12.97
N SER A 168 3.09 3.81 -12.58
CA SER A 168 2.56 4.63 -11.49
C SER A 168 1.84 3.75 -10.49
N GLY A 169 1.74 4.19 -9.25
CA GLY A 169 1.00 3.47 -8.22
C GLY A 169 0.46 4.33 -7.11
N VAL A 170 -0.36 3.70 -6.28
CA VAL A 170 -0.84 4.24 -5.01
C VAL A 170 -0.25 3.40 -3.89
N THR A 171 0.40 4.06 -2.94
CA THR A 171 0.99 3.41 -1.77
C THR A 171 0.94 4.32 -0.56
N PHE A 172 1.56 3.89 0.54
CA PHE A 172 1.76 4.68 1.75
C PHE A 172 3.19 5.18 1.83
N ALA A 173 3.38 6.39 2.33
CA ALA A 173 4.69 6.87 2.75
C ALA A 173 5.33 5.88 3.73
N LEU A 174 6.67 5.77 3.67
CA LEU A 174 7.46 4.77 4.40
C LEU A 174 7.28 3.31 3.95
N SER A 175 6.66 3.07 2.80
CA SER A 175 6.54 1.75 2.17
C SER A 175 6.97 1.80 0.70
N THR A 176 7.67 0.76 0.25
CA THR A 176 8.03 0.54 -1.15
C THR A 176 7.02 -0.38 -1.86
N THR A 177 6.11 -1.00 -1.11
CA THR A 177 5.13 -1.97 -1.62
C THR A 177 4.04 -1.30 -2.45
N LEU A 178 3.76 -1.80 -3.65
CA LEU A 178 2.61 -1.41 -4.47
C LEU A 178 1.54 -2.50 -4.46
N ILE A 179 0.34 -2.15 -4.00
CA ILE A 179 -0.87 -3.00 -4.06
C ILE A 179 -1.92 -2.44 -5.03
N THR A 180 -1.63 -1.29 -5.65
CA THR A 180 -2.45 -0.66 -6.68
C THR A 180 -1.50 0.08 -7.61
N GLY A 181 -1.53 -0.26 -8.91
CA GLY A 181 -0.59 0.30 -9.88
C GLY A 181 -1.04 0.14 -11.32
N GLN A 182 -0.34 0.86 -12.21
CA GLN A 182 -0.61 0.87 -13.64
C GLN A 182 0.65 1.19 -14.44
N ASN A 183 0.67 0.75 -15.68
CA ASN A 183 1.56 1.26 -16.72
C ASN A 183 0.77 1.42 -18.03
N SER A 184 1.45 1.68 -19.14
CA SER A 184 0.81 1.82 -20.45
C SER A 184 0.14 0.53 -20.96
N ALA A 185 0.52 -0.62 -20.42
CA ALA A 185 0.06 -1.92 -20.87
C ALA A 185 -1.01 -2.54 -19.97
N PHE A 186 -0.97 -2.34 -18.66
CA PHE A 186 -1.89 -2.99 -17.73
C PHE A 186 -2.08 -2.23 -16.42
N THR A 187 -3.13 -2.61 -15.69
CA THR A 187 -3.44 -2.14 -14.35
C THR A 187 -3.50 -3.32 -13.38
N VAL A 188 -3.13 -3.09 -12.11
CA VAL A 188 -3.09 -4.11 -11.07
C VAL A 188 -3.74 -3.59 -9.79
N SER A 189 -4.58 -4.42 -9.18
CA SER A 189 -4.99 -4.27 -7.79
C SER A 189 -4.87 -5.60 -7.05
N LEU A 190 -4.35 -5.54 -5.82
CA LEU A 190 -4.19 -6.70 -4.96
C LEU A 190 -5.33 -6.76 -3.93
N ASN A 191 -5.99 -7.91 -3.84
CA ASN A 191 -7.02 -8.18 -2.84
C ASN A 191 -6.57 -9.31 -1.90
N ALA A 192 -6.80 -9.10 -0.60
CA ALA A 192 -6.47 -10.05 0.43
C ALA A 192 -7.41 -11.24 0.34
N ARG A 193 -6.85 -12.45 0.49
CA ARG A 193 -7.59 -13.71 0.54
C ARG A 193 -7.17 -14.44 1.81
N CYS A 194 -8.14 -14.97 2.54
CA CYS A 194 -7.88 -15.87 3.65
C CYS A 194 -8.38 -17.27 3.28
N GLU A 195 -7.47 -18.24 3.20
CA GLU A 195 -7.85 -19.66 3.19
C GLU A 195 -7.38 -20.31 4.49
N PHE A 196 -8.30 -20.48 5.44
CA PHE A 196 -8.00 -21.19 6.69
C PHE A 196 -7.81 -22.68 6.44
N PHE A 197 -6.55 -23.13 6.36
CA PHE A 197 -6.19 -24.55 6.37
C PHE A 197 -5.59 -24.91 7.74
N PHE A 198 -6.44 -25.35 8.69
CA PHE A 198 -6.00 -25.74 10.05
C PHE A 198 -5.51 -27.21 10.13
N ALA A 199 -5.74 -28.04 9.12
CA ALA A 199 -5.64 -29.50 9.26
C ALA A 199 -4.23 -30.10 9.10
N GLU A 200 -3.30 -29.43 8.41
CA GLU A 200 -1.93 -29.97 8.19
C GLU A 200 -0.84 -29.31 9.05
N LEU A 201 -1.19 -28.26 9.82
CA LEU A 201 -0.19 -27.42 10.49
C LEU A 201 0.25 -27.89 11.87
N VAL A 202 -0.35 -28.96 12.39
CA VAL A 202 -0.04 -29.49 13.74
C VAL A 202 0.92 -30.70 13.68
N SER A 203 1.23 -31.27 12.51
CA SER A 203 2.11 -32.45 12.44
C SER A 203 3.59 -32.15 12.26
N ASP A 204 3.98 -30.96 11.77
CA ASP A 204 5.39 -30.65 11.49
C ASP A 204 5.95 -29.59 12.43
N SER A 205 6.78 -30.05 13.37
CA SER A 205 7.45 -29.24 14.40
C SER A 205 8.57 -28.31 13.89
N GLU A 206 8.79 -28.23 12.57
CA GLU A 206 9.84 -27.39 11.95
C GLU A 206 9.33 -26.14 11.23
N PHE A 207 8.01 -25.88 11.19
CA PHE A 207 7.49 -24.70 10.50
C PHE A 207 7.64 -23.43 11.33
N SER A 208 8.60 -22.57 10.95
CA SER A 208 8.67 -21.20 11.47
C SER A 208 7.41 -20.41 11.09
N LEU A 209 6.95 -19.50 11.97
CA LEU A 209 5.88 -18.54 11.69
C LEU A 209 6.10 -17.74 10.38
N ILE A 210 7.35 -17.62 9.93
CA ILE A 210 7.73 -16.95 8.69
C ILE A 210 7.40 -17.83 7.49
N THR A 211 7.70 -19.13 7.56
CA THR A 211 7.27 -20.09 6.55
C THR A 211 5.73 -20.15 6.50
N LEU A 212 5.06 -20.00 7.64
CA LEU A 212 3.60 -19.88 7.71
C LEU A 212 3.07 -18.64 6.97
N LEU A 213 3.64 -17.45 7.23
CA LEU A 213 3.28 -16.20 6.54
C LEU A 213 3.57 -16.26 5.04
N LEU A 214 4.67 -16.91 4.63
CA LEU A 214 5.06 -17.05 3.24
C LEU A 214 4.22 -18.10 2.48
N LEU A 215 3.82 -19.19 3.13
CA LEU A 215 2.96 -20.24 2.55
C LEU A 215 1.48 -19.82 2.45
N TYR A 216 1.03 -18.87 3.28
CA TYR A 216 -0.33 -18.34 3.24
C TYR A 216 -0.58 -17.34 2.10
N LYS A 217 0.44 -17.02 1.30
CA LYS A 217 0.37 -16.07 0.19
C LYS A 217 -0.44 -16.62 -0.98
N ARG A 218 -1.77 -16.56 -0.90
CA ARG A 218 -2.63 -16.62 -2.09
C ARG A 218 -3.33 -15.29 -2.27
N TYR A 219 -2.65 -14.34 -2.90
CA TYR A 219 -3.32 -13.10 -3.30
C TYR A 219 -4.07 -13.31 -4.62
N TYR A 220 -5.22 -12.66 -4.78
CA TYR A 220 -5.76 -12.41 -6.11
C TYR A 220 -5.20 -11.10 -6.60
N ALA A 221 -4.38 -11.16 -7.64
CA ALA A 221 -4.06 -10.01 -8.45
C ALA A 221 -5.14 -9.92 -9.53
N THR A 222 -5.96 -8.86 -9.48
CA THR A 222 -6.74 -8.50 -10.66
C THR A 222 -5.78 -7.77 -11.58
N LEU A 223 -5.31 -8.48 -12.61
CA LEU A 223 -4.36 -7.99 -13.60
C LEU A 223 -5.05 -8.02 -14.95
N LEU A 224 -5.07 -6.90 -15.66
CA LEU A 224 -5.62 -6.87 -17.02
C LEU A 224 -4.64 -6.23 -17.98
N CYS A 225 -4.18 -7.03 -18.95
CA CYS A 225 -3.38 -6.58 -20.08
C CYS A 225 -4.26 -5.94 -21.14
N ASN A 226 -3.89 -4.75 -21.60
CA ASN A 226 -4.33 -4.19 -22.86
C ASN A 226 -3.79 -5.12 -23.96
N ASN A 227 -4.66 -5.93 -24.56
CA ASN A 227 -4.32 -6.67 -25.77
C ASN A 227 -4.22 -5.64 -26.91
N PHE A 228 -3.02 -5.48 -27.46
CA PHE A 228 -2.80 -4.82 -28.75
C PHE A 228 -2.80 -5.87 -29.86
#